data_AF-A0A5C8TZT2-F1
#
_entry.id   AF-A0A5C8TZT2-F1
#
_cell.length_a   1.000
_cell.length_b   1.000
_cell.length_c   1.000
_cell.angle_alpha   90.00
_cell.angle_beta   90.00
_cell.angle_gamma   90.00
#
_symmetry.space_group_name_H-M   'P 1'
#
loop_
_entity.id
_entity.type
_entity.pdbx_description
1 polymer ?
#
loop_
_entity_poly.entity_id
_entity_poly.type
_entity_poly.pdbx_seq_one_letter_code
_entity_poly.pdbx_strand_id
1 'polypeptide(L)'
;MDDPGSIADRPTLRLAPDADGIGEAARLLGAGRLVAIPTETVYGLAADASEPSAVAAIYAAKERPRFNPLIAHLPDEAAARHEGIFDETAAALAKAFWPGPLTLVVPAAP
;
A
#
# COMPACT_ATOMS: atom_id res chain seq x y z
N MET A 1 31.23 -15.27 0.36
CA MET A 1 30.77 -14.23 1.31
C MET A 1 29.44 -13.78 0.75
N ASP A 2 28.44 -14.60 0.99
CA ASP A 2 27.11 -14.46 0.42
C ASP A 2 26.36 -13.43 1.25
N ASP A 3 25.97 -12.33 0.62
CA ASP A 3 25.16 -11.29 1.23
C ASP A 3 23.74 -11.85 1.47
N PRO A 4 23.29 -12.01 2.71
CA PRO A 4 21.93 -12.47 3.02
C PRO A 4 20.84 -11.48 2.55
N GLY A 5 21.22 -10.31 2.02
CA GLY A 5 20.36 -9.29 1.41
C GLY A 5 20.23 -9.32 -0.11
N SER A 6 20.88 -10.24 -0.83
CA SER A 6 20.77 -10.28 -2.30
C SER A 6 19.36 -10.67 -2.77
N ILE A 7 18.58 -9.66 -3.14
CA ILE A 7 17.26 -9.76 -3.80
C ILE A 7 17.33 -10.40 -5.20
N ALA A 8 18.53 -10.66 -5.72
CA ALA A 8 18.74 -11.11 -7.10
C ALA A 8 18.27 -12.56 -7.38
N ASP A 9 18.13 -13.40 -6.35
CA ASP A 9 17.82 -14.85 -6.51
C ASP A 9 16.42 -15.26 -6.03
N ARG A 10 15.55 -14.31 -5.67
CA ARG A 10 14.16 -14.64 -5.28
C ARG A 10 13.25 -14.55 -6.50
N PRO A 11 12.68 -15.66 -7.01
CA PRO A 11 11.76 -15.59 -8.12
C PRO A 11 10.52 -14.78 -7.73
N THR A 12 10.16 -13.79 -8.54
CA THR A 12 8.91 -13.05 -8.40
C THR A 12 7.75 -13.99 -8.71
N LEU A 13 6.94 -14.30 -7.69
CA LEU A 13 5.71 -15.06 -7.86
C LEU A 13 4.70 -14.23 -8.69
N ARG A 14 4.22 -14.80 -9.80
CA ARG A 14 3.17 -14.19 -10.62
C ARG A 14 1.83 -14.81 -10.26
N LEU A 15 0.92 -13.98 -9.76
CA LEU A 15 -0.43 -14.38 -9.38
C LEU A 15 -1.40 -14.04 -10.51
N ALA A 16 -2.40 -14.89 -10.71
CA ALA A 16 -3.48 -14.61 -11.64
C ALA A 16 -4.40 -13.51 -11.07
N PRO A 17 -5.03 -12.67 -11.91
CA PRO A 17 -5.98 -11.65 -11.46
C PRO A 17 -7.38 -12.26 -11.22
N ASP A 18 -7.45 -13.37 -10.49
CA ASP A 18 -8.66 -14.07 -10.10
C ASP A 18 -8.80 -14.15 -8.57
N ALA A 19 -9.87 -14.76 -8.07
CA ALA A 19 -10.13 -14.85 -6.64
C ALA A 19 -9.01 -15.55 -5.87
N ASP A 20 -8.41 -16.60 -6.45
CA ASP A 20 -7.33 -17.36 -5.82
C ASP A 20 -6.04 -16.55 -5.75
N GLY A 21 -5.70 -15.85 -6.85
CA GLY A 21 -4.54 -14.97 -6.88
C GLY A 21 -4.68 -13.75 -5.97
N ILE A 22 -5.88 -13.17 -5.87
CA ILE A 22 -6.18 -12.09 -4.90
C ILE A 22 -6.06 -12.62 -3.47
N GLY A 23 -6.60 -13.81 -3.18
CA GLY A 23 -6.51 -14.45 -1.87
C GLY A 23 -5.05 -14.72 -1.46
N GLU A 24 -4.24 -15.21 -2.38
CA GLU A 24 -2.81 -15.43 -2.14
C GLU A 24 -2.05 -14.12 -1.95
N ALA A 25 -2.37 -13.07 -2.72
CA ALA A 25 -1.79 -11.74 -2.53
C ALA A 25 -2.11 -11.18 -1.14
N ALA A 26 -3.37 -11.29 -0.69
CA ALA A 26 -3.78 -10.87 0.64
C ALA A 26 -3.05 -11.65 1.75
N ARG A 27 -2.89 -12.97 1.58
CA ARG A 27 -2.13 -13.83 2.51
C ARG A 27 -0.66 -13.41 2.58
N LEU A 28 -0.05 -13.08 1.44
CA LEU A 28 1.33 -12.61 1.38
C LEU A 28 1.52 -11.25 2.07
N LEU A 29 0.61 -10.30 1.85
CA LEU A 29 0.60 -9.02 2.55
C LEU A 29 0.49 -9.22 4.07
N GLY A 30 -0.44 -10.06 4.53
CA GLY A 30 -0.60 -10.40 5.96
C GLY A 30 0.59 -11.17 6.56
N ALA A 31 1.45 -11.75 5.73
CA ALA A 31 2.72 -12.36 6.14
C ALA A 31 3.91 -11.37 6.07
N GLY A 32 3.66 -10.07 5.92
CA GLY A 32 4.67 -9.01 5.82
C GLY A 32 5.45 -9.01 4.51
N ARG A 33 4.94 -9.66 3.45
CA ARG A 33 5.59 -9.70 2.13
C ARG A 33 5.08 -8.55 1.26
N LEU A 34 5.94 -8.14 0.31
CA LEU A 34 5.60 -7.11 -0.66
C LEU A 34 4.87 -7.71 -1.86
N VAL A 35 3.86 -7.00 -2.36
CA VAL A 35 3.07 -7.38 -3.53
C VAL A 35 3.05 -6.21 -4.51
N ALA A 36 3.43 -6.46 -5.77
CA ALA A 36 3.24 -5.46 -6.82
C ALA A 36 1.81 -5.56 -7.37
N ILE A 37 1.07 -4.44 -7.35
CA ILE A 37 -0.34 -4.39 -7.73
C ILE A 37 -0.49 -3.46 -8.94
N PRO A 38 -1.17 -3.87 -10.02
CA PRO A 38 -1.52 -2.95 -11.10
C PRO A 38 -2.56 -1.95 -10.63
N THR A 39 -2.36 -0.65 -10.89
CA THR A 39 -3.42 0.36 -10.81
C THR A 39 -3.69 0.95 -12.20
N GLU A 40 -4.71 1.81 -12.29
CA GLU A 40 -5.05 2.55 -13.51
C GLU A 40 -3.97 3.55 -13.95
N THR A 41 -3.06 3.92 -13.05
CA THR A 41 -1.99 4.90 -13.31
C THR A 41 -0.62 4.24 -13.47
N VAL A 42 -0.18 3.45 -12.49
CA VAL A 42 1.14 2.81 -12.46
C VAL A 42 1.10 1.53 -11.62
N TYR A 43 2.13 0.68 -11.71
CA TYR A 43 2.27 -0.38 -10.71
C TYR A 43 2.63 0.20 -9.35
N GLY A 44 1.84 -0.15 -8.33
CA GLY A 44 2.14 0.10 -6.93
C GLY A 44 2.93 -1.06 -6.32
N LEU A 45 3.80 -0.77 -5.35
CA LEU A 45 4.39 -1.78 -4.48
C LEU A 45 3.70 -1.66 -3.12
N ALA A 46 2.91 -2.68 -2.78
CA ALA A 46 2.09 -2.71 -1.58
C ALA A 46 2.73 -3.55 -0.48
N ALA A 47 2.41 -3.18 0.75
CA ALA A 47 2.69 -3.87 1.99
C ALA A 47 1.52 -3.61 2.94
N ASP A 48 1.42 -4.36 4.02
CA ASP A 48 0.51 -4.04 5.10
C ASP A 48 0.91 -2.70 5.74
N ALA A 49 0.01 -1.72 5.69
CA ALA A 49 0.25 -0.37 6.21
C ALA A 49 0.25 -0.33 7.75
N SER A 50 -0.33 -1.33 8.42
CA SER A 50 -0.37 -1.43 9.87
C SER A 50 0.88 -2.07 10.48
N GLU A 51 1.75 -2.66 9.65
CA GLU A 51 2.96 -3.37 10.09
C GLU A 51 4.23 -2.57 9.74
N PRO A 52 4.90 -1.95 10.74
CA PRO A 52 6.08 -1.11 10.51
C PRO A 52 7.21 -1.80 9.75
N SER A 53 7.43 -3.10 9.98
CA SER A 53 8.48 -3.86 9.29
C SER A 53 8.17 -4.06 7.79
N ALA A 54 6.90 -4.23 7.43
CA ALA A 54 6.46 -4.36 6.05
C ALA A 54 6.57 -3.02 5.31
N VAL A 55 6.23 -1.91 5.98
CA VAL A 55 6.44 -0.55 5.47
C VAL A 55 7.93 -0.26 5.25
N ALA A 56 8.80 -0.64 6.20
CA ALA A 56 10.25 -0.50 6.05
C ALA A 56 10.80 -1.28 4.84
N ALA A 57 10.22 -2.45 4.54
CA ALA A 57 10.59 -3.23 3.35
C ALA A 57 10.25 -2.51 2.04
N ILE A 58 9.16 -1.72 1.97
CA ILE A 58 8.90 -0.86 0.78
C ILE A 58 10.03 0.14 0.57
N TYR A 59 10.45 0.84 1.63
CA TYR A 59 11.53 1.83 1.52
C TYR A 59 12.84 1.20 1.09
N ALA A 60 13.20 0.05 1.66
CA ALA A 60 14.39 -0.70 1.29
C ALA A 60 14.35 -1.15 -0.18
N ALA A 61 13.23 -1.72 -0.63
CA ALA A 61 13.09 -2.23 -1.99
C ALA A 61 13.10 -1.12 -3.06
N LYS A 62 12.58 0.07 -2.74
CA LYS A 62 12.53 1.21 -3.68
C LYS A 62 13.74 2.14 -3.57
N GLU A 63 14.71 1.83 -2.69
CA GLU A 63 15.84 2.71 -2.35
C GLU A 63 15.39 4.15 -2.04
N ARG A 64 14.21 4.27 -1.41
CA ARG A 64 13.57 5.56 -1.15
C ARG A 64 14.06 6.15 0.17
N PRO A 65 14.36 7.46 0.22
CA PRO A 65 14.55 8.13 1.50
C PRO A 65 13.31 7.95 2.38
N ARG A 66 13.53 7.58 3.65
CA ARG A 66 12.46 7.23 4.62
C ARG A 66 11.49 8.37 4.93
N PHE A 67 11.82 9.61 4.56
CA PHE A 67 10.99 10.79 4.81
C PHE A 67 9.92 11.02 3.74
N ASN A 68 9.94 10.27 2.63
CA ASN A 68 8.91 10.40 1.60
C ASN A 68 7.67 9.58 2.00
N PRO A 69 6.53 10.21 2.33
CA PRO A 69 5.36 9.49 2.78
C PRO A 69 4.85 8.51 1.72
N LEU A 70 4.23 7.43 2.18
CA LEU A 70 3.54 6.45 1.35
C LEU A 70 2.03 6.70 1.40
N ILE A 71 1.32 6.24 0.37
CA ILE A 71 -0.14 6.35 0.28
C ILE A 71 -0.75 5.07 0.85
N ALA A 72 -1.61 5.19 1.87
CA ALA A 72 -2.43 4.08 2.34
C ALA A 72 -3.66 3.92 1.45
N HIS A 73 -3.89 2.70 0.96
CA HIS A 73 -5.12 2.34 0.24
C HIS A 73 -6.07 1.66 1.23
N LEU A 74 -7.30 2.16 1.32
CA LEU A 74 -8.30 1.71 2.29
C LEU A 74 -9.56 1.24 1.54
N PRO A 75 -10.31 0.27 2.09
CA PRO A 75 -11.41 -0.37 1.38
C PRO A 75 -12.60 0.55 1.14
N ASP A 76 -12.81 1.54 2.03
CA ASP A 76 -13.94 2.46 1.98
C ASP A 76 -13.65 3.77 2.73
N GLU A 77 -14.59 4.72 2.62
CA GLU A 77 -14.51 6.03 3.29
C GLU A 77 -14.55 5.91 4.81
N ALA A 78 -15.22 4.90 5.38
CA ALA A 78 -15.31 4.73 6.82
C ALA A 78 -13.95 4.35 7.41
N ALA A 79 -13.22 3.43 6.76
CA ALA A 79 -11.84 3.11 7.09
C ALA A 79 -10.91 4.33 6.92
N ALA A 80 -11.08 5.13 5.86
CA ALA A 80 -10.30 6.36 5.68
C ALA A 80 -10.51 7.38 6.80
N ARG A 81 -11.75 7.56 7.26
CA ARG A 81 -12.07 8.45 8.39
C ARG A 81 -11.64 7.91 9.75
N HIS A 82 -11.38 6.60 9.85
CA HIS A 82 -10.76 6.01 11.04
C HIS A 82 -9.29 6.41 11.14
N GLU A 83 -8.57 6.43 10.01
CA GLU A 83 -7.12 6.72 9.98
C GLU A 83 -6.79 8.22 9.90
N GLY A 84 -7.72 9.08 9.46
CA GLY A 84 -7.47 10.49 9.22
C GLY A 84 -8.62 11.41 9.65
N ILE A 85 -8.27 12.66 9.98
CA ILE A 85 -9.23 13.70 10.38
C ILE A 85 -9.66 14.49 9.13
N PHE A 86 -10.93 14.35 8.75
CA PHE A 86 -11.49 15.00 7.55
C PHE A 86 -12.23 16.27 7.94
N ASP A 87 -11.80 17.40 7.39
CA ASP A 87 -12.59 18.62 7.41
C ASP A 87 -13.72 18.58 6.35
N GLU A 88 -14.51 19.66 6.28
CA GLU A 88 -15.63 19.76 5.33
C GLU A 88 -15.17 19.66 3.87
N THR A 89 -13.98 20.19 3.55
CA THR A 89 -13.43 20.19 2.20
C THR A 89 -12.99 18.78 1.80
N ALA A 90 -12.23 18.10 2.66
CA ALA A 90 -11.81 16.72 2.46
C ALA A 90 -13.01 15.79 2.33
N ALA A 91 -14.05 15.97 3.15
CA ALA A 91 -15.29 15.21 3.07
C ALA A 91 -16.01 15.43 1.72
N ALA A 92 -16.12 16.67 1.26
CA ALA A 92 -16.75 16.98 -0.03
C ALA A 92 -15.97 16.40 -1.23
N LEU A 93 -14.63 16.49 -1.19
CA LEU A 93 -13.75 15.92 -2.21
C LEU A 93 -13.82 14.39 -2.24
N ALA A 94 -13.75 13.73 -1.08
CA ALA A 94 -13.90 12.29 -0.97
C ALA A 94 -15.23 11.83 -1.59
N LYS A 95 -16.34 12.46 -1.23
CA LYS A 95 -17.67 12.13 -1.78
C LYS A 95 -17.77 12.30 -3.29
N ALA A 96 -17.08 13.29 -3.86
CA ALA A 96 -17.16 13.61 -5.29
C ALA A 96 -16.25 12.73 -6.15
N PHE A 97 -15.09 12.32 -5.62
CA PHE A 97 -14.01 11.72 -6.41
C PHE A 97 -13.60 10.32 -5.97
N TRP A 98 -14.12 9.80 -4.86
CA TRP A 98 -13.91 8.41 -4.43
C TRP A 98 -15.12 7.51 -4.75
N PRO A 99 -14.89 6.26 -5.19
CA PRO A 99 -13.60 5.68 -5.56
C PRO A 99 -13.03 6.30 -6.85
N GLY A 100 -11.73 6.61 -6.86
CA GLY A 100 -11.09 7.27 -8.00
C GLY A 100 -9.67 7.76 -7.70
N PRO A 101 -9.01 8.40 -8.69
CA PRO A 101 -7.58 8.72 -8.65
C PRO A 101 -7.25 9.99 -7.83
N LEU A 102 -7.93 10.19 -6.70
CA LEU A 102 -7.67 11.29 -5.78
C LEU A 102 -7.04 10.74 -4.50
N THR A 103 -5.92 11.32 -4.08
CA THR A 103 -5.34 11.08 -2.75
C THR A 103 -5.54 12.33 -1.89
N LEU A 104 -6.03 12.16 -0.67
CA LEU A 104 -6.18 13.24 0.31
C LEU A 104 -5.06 13.17 1.34
N VAL A 105 -4.41 14.30 1.59
CA VAL A 105 -3.46 14.46 2.69
C VAL A 105 -4.18 15.16 3.82
N VAL A 106 -4.37 14.44 4.93
CA VAL A 106 -5.09 14.91 6.12
C VAL A 106 -4.26 14.64 7.38
N PRO A 107 -4.52 15.33 8.51
CA PRO A 107 -3.94 14.95 9.79
C PRO A 107 -4.31 13.49 10.13
N ALA A 108 -3.34 12.72 10.61
CA ALA A 108 -3.60 11.37 11.10
C ALA A 108 -4.51 11.42 12.33
N ALA A 109 -5.42 10.47 12.44
CA ALA A 109 -6.18 10.25 13.66
C ALA A 109 -5.22 9.83 14.81
N PRO A 110 -5.54 10.20 16.06
CA PRO A 110 -4.74 9.85 17.23
C PRO A 110 -4.76 8.36 17.58
#